data_AF-M7X645-F1
#
_entry.id   AF-M7X645-F1
#
_cell.length_a   1.000
_cell.length_b   1.000
_cell.length_c   1.000
_cell.angle_alpha   90.00
_cell.angle_beta   90.00
_cell.angle_gamma   90.00
#
_symmetry.space_group_name_H-M   'P 1'
#
loop_
_entity.id
_entity.type
_entity.pdbx_description
1 polymer ?
#
loop_
_entity_poly.entity_id
_entity_poly.type
_entity_poly.pdbx_seq_one_letter_code
_entity_poly.pdbx_strand_id
1 'polypeptide(L)' 'MKDLFGNTKPIQIEIDEWWFNGRIIIRQRDSRLPKWISFEDNNSRFVEIHGSKKEAISFALHNPCKNPKNLGIDYI' A
#
# COMPACT_ATOMS: atom_id res chain seq x y z
N MET A 1 0.75 -13.17 9.70
CA MET A 1 1.74 -13.09 8.60
C MET A 1 2.44 -11.74 8.72
N LYS A 2 3.76 -11.67 8.55
CA LYS A 2 4.52 -10.41 8.55
C LYS A 2 4.90 -10.07 7.11
N ASP A 3 5.02 -8.77 6.81
CA ASP A 3 5.56 -8.29 5.54
C ASP A 3 7.10 -8.42 5.49
N LEU A 4 7.74 -8.07 4.36
CA LEU A 4 9.19 -8.14 4.20
C LEU A 4 9.97 -7.26 5.18
N PHE A 5 9.31 -6.27 5.79
CA PHE A 5 9.89 -5.28 6.68
C PHE A 5 9.48 -5.52 8.14
N GLY A 6 8.88 -6.67 8.45
CA GLY A 6 8.50 -7.09 9.79
C GLY A 6 7.15 -6.58 10.29
N ASN A 7 6.40 -5.84 9.49
CA ASN A 7 5.11 -5.28 9.87
C ASN A 7 4.01 -6.34 9.83
N THR A 8 3.14 -6.33 10.84
CA THR A 8 1.99 -7.24 10.94
C THR A 8 0.70 -6.64 10.40
N LYS A 9 0.67 -5.31 10.20
CA LYS A 9 -0.48 -4.55 9.71
C LYS A 9 0.01 -3.35 8.89
N PRO A 10 -0.82 -2.83 7.96
CA PRO A 10 -0.53 -1.58 7.27
C PRO A 10 -0.36 -0.43 8.26
N ILE A 11 0.61 0.43 7.98
CA ILE A 11 0.89 1.65 8.73
C ILE A 11 0.11 2.77 8.06
N GLN A 12 -0.64 3.54 8.83
CA GLN A 12 -1.39 4.67 8.30
C GLN A 12 -0.45 5.86 8.13
N ILE A 13 -0.40 6.42 6.93
CA ILE A 13 0.43 7.58 6.60
C ILE A 13 -0.42 8.85 6.73
N GLU A 14 -1.56 8.88 6.03
CA GLU A 14 -2.54 9.96 6.07
C GLU A 14 -3.98 9.42 6.18
N ILE A 15 -4.96 10.32 6.15
CA ILE A 15 -6.36 9.96 5.98
C ILE A 15 -6.48 9.25 4.63
N ASP A 16 -6.99 8.01 4.66
CA ASP A 16 -7.20 7.20 3.46
C ASP A 16 -5.92 6.74 2.72
N GLU A 17 -4.76 6.82 3.38
CA GLU A 17 -3.48 6.35 2.85
C GLU A 17 -2.73 5.46 3.85
N TRP A 18 -2.20 4.35 3.35
CA TRP A 18 -1.47 3.38 4.16
C TRP A 18 -0.22 2.89 3.43
N TRP A 19 0.85 2.66 4.17
CA TRP A 19 2.03 1.96 3.71
C TRP A 19 1.98 0.49 4.16
N PHE A 20 2.28 -0.45 3.27
CA PHE A 20 2.46 -1.85 3.65
C PHE A 20 3.34 -2.60 2.64
N ASN A 21 4.32 -3.36 3.14
CA ASN A 21 5.22 -4.16 2.32
C ASN A 21 5.92 -3.39 1.19
N GLY A 22 6.30 -2.14 1.47
CA GLY A 22 6.93 -1.24 0.48
C GLY A 22 5.96 -0.66 -0.55
N ARG A 23 4.65 -0.84 -0.38
CA ARG A 23 3.63 -0.26 -1.26
C ARG A 23 2.79 0.76 -0.51
N ILE A 24 2.35 1.78 -1.24
CA ILE A 24 1.33 2.72 -0.81
C ILE A 24 -0.03 2.18 -1.25
N ILE A 25 -1.03 2.27 -0.36
CA ILE A 25 -2.42 1.91 -0.57
C ILE A 25 -3.26 3.15 -0.30
N ILE A 26 -4.00 3.62 -1.31
CA ILE A 26 -4.86 4.80 -1.21
C ILE A 26 -6.31 4.41 -1.44
N ARG A 27 -7.22 4.97 -0.64
CA ARG A 27 -8.66 4.93 -0.91
C ARG A 27 -9.07 6.16 -1.73
N GLN A 28 -9.62 5.93 -2.92
CA GLN A 28 -10.27 7.00 -3.68
C GLN A 28 -11.69 7.23 -3.16
N ARG A 29 -12.00 8.48 -2.82
CA ARG A 29 -13.33 8.90 -2.36
C ARG A 29 -14.27 9.28 -3.50
N ASP A 30 -13.73 9.54 -4.70
CA ASP A 30 -14.58 9.80 -5.86
C ASP A 30 -15.30 8.50 -6.24
N SER A 31 -16.62 8.51 -6.13
CA SER A 31 -17.49 7.38 -6.48
C SER A 31 -17.36 6.91 -7.93
N ARG A 32 -16.77 7.73 -8.81
CA ARG A 32 -16.53 7.42 -10.23
C ARG A 32 -15.20 6.71 -10.46
N LEU A 33 -14.31 6.72 -9.47
CA LEU A 33 -12.97 6.12 -9.55
C LEU A 33 -12.91 4.81 -8.75
N PRO A 34 -11.95 3.93 -9.07
CA PRO A 34 -11.79 2.68 -8.33
C PRO A 34 -11.47 2.94 -6.87
N LYS A 35 -12.17 2.26 -5.97
CA LYS A 35 -12.20 2.60 -4.53
C LYS A 35 -10.84 2.48 -3.84
N TRP A 36 -9.98 1.57 -4.30
CA TRP A 36 -8.69 1.28 -3.67
C TRP A 36 -7.62 1.09 -4.73
N ILE A 37 -6.50 1.77 -4.55
CA ILE A 37 -5.37 1.75 -5.47
C ILE A 37 -4.12 1.40 -4.66
N SER A 38 -3.23 0.57 -5.20
CA SER A 38 -1.91 0.35 -4.63
C SER A 38 -0.79 0.53 -5.64
N PHE A 39 0.31 1.14 -5.21
CA PHE A 39 1.48 1.39 -6.04
C PHE A 39 2.75 1.22 -5.22
N GLU A 40 3.87 0.97 -5.90
CA GLU A 40 5.15 0.81 -5.22
C GLU A 40 5.67 2.15 -4.69
N ASP A 41 6.22 2.13 -3.49
CA ASP A 41 6.89 3.29 -2.89
C ASP A 41 8.30 3.48 -3.49
N ASN A 42 8.46 3.53 -4.81
CA ASN A 42 9.80 3.55 -5.45
C ASN A 42 9.87 4.29 -6.80
N ASN A 43 8.97 5.26 -7.06
CA ASN A 43 8.79 5.93 -8.37
C ASN A 43 8.36 5.00 -9.52
N SER A 44 8.08 3.72 -9.27
CA SER A 44 7.52 2.83 -10.29
C SER A 44 6.15 3.32 -10.73
N ARG A 45 5.87 3.12 -12.02
CA ARG A 45 4.55 3.39 -12.60
C ARG A 45 3.59 2.21 -12.41
N PHE A 46 3.99 1.18 -11.68
CA PHE A 46 3.17 0.00 -11.47
C PHE A 46 2.09 0.27 -10.42
N VAL A 47 0.85 0.39 -10.92
CA VAL A 47 -0.36 0.71 -10.16
C VAL A 47 -1.36 -0.42 -10.34
N GLU A 48 -1.99 -0.82 -9.24
CA GLU A 48 -3.01 -1.86 -9.22
C GLU A 48 -4.27 -1.38 -8.54
N ILE A 49 -5.41 -1.82 -9.06
CA ILE A 49 -6.75 -1.40 -8.63
C ILE A 49 -7.43 -2.55 -7.89
N HIS A 50 -8.09 -2.25 -6.77
CA HIS A 50 -8.71 -3.23 -5.88
C HIS A 50 -10.16 -2.87 -5.57
N GLY A 51 -11.01 -3.87 -5.33
CA GLY A 51 -12.39 -3.67 -4.92
C GLY A 51 -12.51 -3.28 -3.44
N SER A 52 -11.53 -3.66 -2.61
CA SER A 52 -11.51 -3.38 -1.18
C SER A 52 -10.10 -3.14 -0.62
N LYS A 53 -10.02 -2.53 0.58
CA LYS A 53 -8.76 -2.41 1.33
C LYS A 53 -8.12 -3.76 1.60
N LYS A 54 -8.92 -4.78 1.94
CA LYS A 54 -8.44 -6.13 2.26
C LYS A 54 -7.72 -6.76 1.08
N GLU A 55 -8.26 -6.60 -0.12
CA GLU A 55 -7.63 -7.04 -1.37
C GLU A 55 -6.31 -6.30 -1.62
N ALA A 56 -6.29 -4.97 -1.46
CA ALA A 56 -5.06 -4.19 -1.63
C ALA A 56 -3.94 -4.62 -0.66
N ILE A 57 -4.28 -4.90 0.60
CA ILE A 57 -3.34 -5.42 1.61
C ILE A 57 -2.84 -6.80 1.22
N SER A 58 -3.75 -7.70 0.80
CA SER A 58 -3.40 -9.04 0.34
C SER A 58 -2.46 -8.98 -0.87
N PHE A 59 -2.76 -8.11 -1.82
CA PHE A 59 -1.92 -7.87 -2.99
C PHE A 59 -0.52 -7.41 -2.58
N ALA A 60 -0.44 -6.43 -1.67
CA ALA A 60 0.85 -5.91 -1.18
C ALA A 60 1.68 -6.99 -0.48
N LEU A 61 1.07 -7.91 0.27
CA LEU A 61 1.77 -9.06 0.88
C LEU A 61 2.41 -9.98 -0.16
N HIS A 62 1.69 -10.28 -1.24
CA HIS A 62 2.16 -11.19 -2.29
C HIS A 62 3.07 -10.52 -3.32
N ASN A 63 2.96 -9.19 -3.47
CA ASN A 63 3.70 -8.40 -4.46
C ASN A 63 4.47 -7.24 -3.79
N PRO A 64 5.43 -7.55 -2.90
CA PRO A 64 6.22 -6.53 -2.21
C PRO A 64 6.95 -5.60 -3.17
N CYS A 65 7.09 -4.34 -2.80
CA CYS A 65 8.17 -3.51 -3.34
C CYS A 65 9.45 -3.86 -2.59
N LYS A 66 10.47 -4.37 -3.30
CA LYS A 66 11.74 -4.79 -2.68
C LYS A 66 12.63 -3.62 -2.27
N ASN A 67 12.53 -2.50 -2.98
CA ASN A 67 13.37 -1.32 -2.79
C ASN A 67 12.50 -0.07 -2.61
N PRO A 68 11.71 0.04 -1.54
CA PRO A 68 10.94 1.24 -1.28
C PRO A 68 11.87 2.40 -0.89
N LYS A 69 11.44 3.62 -1.18
CA LYS A 69 12.11 4.87 -0.81
C LYS A 69 12.07 5.11 0.69
N ASN A 70 10.95 4.75 1.30
CA ASN A 70 10.72 4.89 2.73
C ASN A 70 10.35 3.53 3.31
N LEU A 71 10.71 3.33 4.57
CA LEU A 71 10.25 2.23 5.39
C LEU A 71 9.01 2.66 6.17
N GLY A 72 8.22 1.69 6.62
CA GLY A 72 7.04 1.96 7.43
C GLY A 72 7.30 2.83 8.67
N ILE A 73 8.50 2.73 9.27
CA ILE A 73 8.91 3.54 10.43
C ILE A 73 9.13 5.01 10.09
N ASP A 74 9.41 5.35 8.83
CA ASP A 74 9.69 6.72 8.41
C ASP A 74 8.41 7.58 8.30
N TYR A 75 7.23 6.96 8.44
CA TYR A 75 5.92 7.61 8.38
C TYR A 75 5.26 7.80 9.77
N ILE A 76 5.97 7.48 10.86
CA ILE A 76 5.46 7.56 12.25
C ILE A 76 5.96 8.83 12.96
#